data_AF-A0A2T6B7E3-F1
#
_entry.id   AF-A0A2T6B7E3-F1
#
_cell.length_a   1.000
_cell.length_b   1.000
_cell.length_c   1.000
_cell.angle_alpha   90.00
_cell.angle_beta   90.00
_cell.angle_gamma   90.00
#
_symmetry.space_group_name_H-M   'P 1'
#
loop_
_entity.id
_entity.type
_entity.pdbx_description
1 polymer ?
#
loop_
_entity_poly.entity_id
_entity_poly.type
_entity_poly.pdbx_seq_one_letter_code
_entity_poly.pdbx_strand_id
1 'polypeptide(L)' 'MVEFIDAHRNAHGVEPICRVLPIAPSTYYDHLAK' A
#
# COMPACT_ATOMS: atom_id res chain seq x y z
N MET A 1 7.47 4.81 0.13
CA MET A 1 6.05 4.54 0.51
C MET A 1 5.56 3.24 -0.12
N VAL A 2 5.57 3.14 -1.46
CA VAL A 2 5.16 1.94 -2.20
C VAL A 2 6.01 0.73 -1.82
N GLU A 3 7.34 0.88 -1.74
CA GLU A 3 8.26 -0.19 -1.33
C GLU A 3 7.95 -0.77 0.06
N PHE A 4 7.56 0.09 1.01
CA PHE A 4 7.18 -0.35 2.35
C PHE A 4 5.88 -1.17 2.32
N ILE A 5 4.89 -0.71 1.56
CA ILE A 5 3.62 -1.43 1.36
C ILE A 5 3.89 -2.74 0.64
N ASP A 6 4.75 -2.77 -0.37
CA ASP A 6 5.08 -3.97 -1.14
C ASP A 6 5.77 -5.04 -0.30
N ALA A 7 6.71 -4.63 0.57
CA ALA A 7 7.40 -5.54 1.47
C ALA A 7 6.47 -6.19 2.52
N HIS A 8 5.39 -5.50 2.91
CA HIS A 8 4.51 -5.95 4.00
C HIS A 8 3.14 -6.46 3.52
N ARG A 9 2.73 -6.19 2.27
CA ARG A 9 1.41 -6.57 1.74
C ARG A 9 1.18 -8.08 1.73
N ASN A 10 2.24 -8.88 1.65
CA ASN A 10 2.11 -10.34 1.66
C ASN A 10 1.68 -10.86 3.04
N ALA A 11 2.19 -10.25 4.11
CA ALA A 11 1.89 -10.64 5.49
C ALA A 11 0.61 -9.99 6.04
N HIS A 12 0.34 -8.73 5.67
CA HIS A 12 -0.75 -7.95 6.26
C HIS A 12 -1.85 -7.54 5.27
N GLY A 13 -1.59 -7.57 3.97
CA GLY A 13 -2.48 -6.99 2.95
C GLY A 13 -2.31 -5.48 2.81
N VAL A 14 -2.71 -4.94 1.65
CA VAL A 14 -2.52 -3.51 1.32
C VAL A 14 -3.44 -2.60 2.13
N GLU A 15 -4.72 -2.98 2.29
CA GLU A 15 -5.72 -2.16 3.00
C GLU A 15 -5.37 -1.78 4.45
N PRO A 16 -4.95 -2.70 5.33
CA PRO A 16 -4.59 -2.33 6.70
C PRO A 16 -3.32 -1.47 6.76
N ILE A 17 -2.36 -1.67 5.85
CA ILE A 17 -1.15 -0.85 5.77
C ILE A 17 -1.51 0.58 5.34
N CYS A 18 -2.36 0.73 4.32
CA CYS A 18 -2.86 2.03 3.87
C CYS A 18 -3.61 2.80 4.97
N ARG A 19 -4.33 2.10 5.85
CA ARG A 19 -5.00 2.69 7.03
C ARG A 19 -4.01 3.25 8.06
N VAL A 20 -2.88 2.55 8.29
CA VAL A 20 -1.84 3.00 9.23
C VAL A 20 -1.00 4.15 8.67
N LEU A 21 -0.84 4.19 7.35
CA LEU A 21 -0.09 5.21 6.62
C LEU A 21 -0.93 6.43 6.17
N PRO A 22 -2.08 6.67 6.80
CA PRO A 22 -3.27 7.37 6.26
C PRO A 22 -3.26 7.72 4.76
N ILE A 23 -3.15 6.71 3.88
CA ILE A 23 -3.31 6.89 2.43
C ILE A 23 -4.50 6.08 1.90
N ALA A 24 -5.05 6.50 0.76
CA ALA A 24 -6.01 5.69 0.05
C ALA A 24 -5.31 4.52 -0.66
N PRO A 25 -5.91 3.31 -0.70
CA PRO A 25 -5.35 2.18 -1.45
C PRO A 25 -5.26 2.47 -2.95
N SER A 26 -6.14 3.32 -3.48
CA SER A 26 -6.06 3.81 -4.86
C SER A 26 -4.73 4.50 -5.17
N THR A 27 -4.16 5.25 -4.22
CA THR A 27 -2.84 5.87 -4.38
C THR A 27 -1.75 4.82 -4.57
N TYR A 28 -1.79 3.71 -3.82
CA TYR A 28 -0.84 2.62 -4.01
C TYR A 28 -0.97 1.95 -5.39
N TYR A 29 -2.20 1.70 -5.85
CA TYR A 29 -2.42 1.11 -7.17
C TYR A 29 -2.09 2.07 -8.32
N ASP A 30 -2.33 3.37 -8.17
CA ASP A 30 -1.90 4.39 -9.14
C ASP A 30 -0.38 4.39 -9.33
N HIS A 31 0.37 4.26 -8.23
CA HIS A 31 1.83 4.09 -8.28
C HIS A 31 2.29 2.77 -8.92
N LEU A 32 1.49 1.71 -8.86
CA LEU A 32 1.77 0.42 -9.52
C LEU A 32 1.40 0.40 -11.01
N ALA A 33 0.42 1.21 -11.40
CA ALA A 33 -0.09 1.30 -12.77
C ALA A 33 0.79 2.18 -13.69
N LYS A 34 1.89 2.71 -13.16
CA LYS A 34 2.81 3.61 -13.83
C LYS A 34 4.15 2.94 -14.06
#